data_AF-A0AB37TTH0-F1
#
_entry.id   AF-A0AB37TTH0-F1
#
_cell.length_a   1.000
_cell.length_b   1.000
_cell.length_c   1.000
_cell.angle_alpha   90.00
_cell.angle_beta   90.00
_cell.angle_gamma   90.00
#
_symmetry.space_group_name_H-M   'P 1'
#
loop_
_entity.id
_entity.type
_entity.pdbx_description
1 polymer ?
#
loop_
_entity_poly.entity_id
_entity_poly.type
_entity_poly.pdbx_seq_one_letter_code
_entity_poly.pdbx_strand_id
1 'polypeptide(L)'
;MTLAQACPDAQRKTSPDYLMNAPLPQLLAEHGVDVVEVEAEPGFTGGTYARPDGSLLFVRPAGRPVAEWEITARALLGRVLRVPLPPLPAPFEVTELPVSV
;
A
#
# COMPACT_ATOMS: atom_id res chain seq x y z
N MET A 1 -27.43 -11.45 -24.93
CA MET A 1 -25.97 -11.69 -24.84
C MET A 1 -25.58 -11.45 -23.40
N THR A 2 -25.28 -12.52 -22.69
CA THR A 2 -25.08 -12.55 -21.23
C THR A 2 -23.59 -12.49 -20.96
N LEU A 3 -23.10 -11.44 -20.32
CA LEU A 3 -21.80 -11.48 -19.65
C LEU A 3 -22.05 -11.92 -18.21
N ALA A 4 -22.13 -13.24 -18.03
CA ALA A 4 -21.99 -13.86 -16.73
C ALA A 4 -20.50 -14.03 -16.44
N GLN A 5 -20.10 -13.56 -15.26
CA GLN A 5 -18.91 -13.92 -14.48
C GLN A 5 -17.54 -13.35 -14.90
N ALA A 6 -17.06 -12.47 -14.03
CA ALA A 6 -15.76 -12.62 -13.39
C ALA A 6 -15.81 -12.12 -11.93
N CYS A 7 -16.31 -12.95 -11.01
CA CYS A 7 -15.78 -13.02 -9.65
C CYS A 7 -15.64 -14.52 -9.37
N PRO A 8 -14.41 -15.04 -9.35
CA PRO A 8 -13.74 -15.19 -8.05
C PRO A 8 -12.20 -15.11 -8.11
N ASP A 9 -11.62 -14.10 -7.47
CA ASP A 9 -10.31 -14.20 -6.81
C ASP A 9 -10.51 -13.38 -5.52
N ALA A 10 -11.31 -13.83 -4.55
CA ALA A 10 -10.81 -14.73 -3.52
C ALA A 10 -9.32 -14.49 -3.22
N GLN A 11 -8.94 -13.22 -2.99
CA GLN A 11 -7.73 -12.79 -2.30
C GLN A 11 -6.57 -13.78 -2.48
N ARG A 12 -5.95 -13.83 -3.67
CA ARG A 12 -4.63 -14.46 -3.76
C ARG A 12 -3.80 -13.78 -2.68
N LYS A 13 -3.44 -14.56 -1.68
CA LYS A 13 -2.63 -14.07 -0.58
C LYS A 13 -1.34 -13.56 -1.21
N THR A 14 -1.22 -12.24 -1.33
CA THR A 14 -0.07 -11.57 -1.93
C THR A 14 1.19 -12.14 -1.29
N SER A 15 2.03 -12.80 -2.08
CA SER A 15 3.26 -13.39 -1.55
C SER A 15 4.31 -12.29 -1.38
N PRO A 16 5.30 -12.46 -0.49
CA PRO A 16 6.43 -11.53 -0.40
C PRO A 16 7.12 -11.35 -1.76
N ASP A 17 7.35 -12.44 -2.50
CA ASP A 17 8.00 -12.39 -3.81
C ASP A 17 7.21 -11.56 -4.83
N TYR A 18 5.88 -11.75 -4.90
CA TYR A 18 5.04 -10.98 -5.80
C TYR A 18 5.00 -9.50 -5.43
N LEU A 19 4.87 -9.19 -4.13
CA LEU A 19 4.86 -7.82 -3.62
C LEU A 19 6.16 -7.08 -3.96
N MET A 20 7.31 -7.77 -3.92
CA MET A 20 8.61 -7.16 -4.17
C MET A 20 8.93 -6.99 -5.64
N ASN A 21 8.44 -7.87 -6.53
CA ASN A 21 8.85 -7.89 -7.93
C ASN A 21 7.79 -7.35 -8.91
N ALA A 22 6.50 -7.34 -8.53
CA ALA A 22 5.47 -6.81 -9.40
C ALA A 22 5.57 -5.28 -9.56
N PRO A 23 5.18 -4.73 -10.73
CA PRO A 23 5.10 -3.29 -10.92
C PRO A 23 4.17 -2.65 -9.89
N LEU A 24 4.61 -1.59 -9.22
CA LEU A 24 3.81 -0.95 -8.18
C LEU A 24 2.43 -0.48 -8.68
N PRO A 25 2.28 0.16 -9.85
CA PRO A 25 0.96 0.58 -10.32
C PRO A 25 -0.03 -0.58 -10.48
N GLN A 26 0.47 -1.77 -10.85
CA GLN A 26 -0.35 -2.98 -10.93
C GLN A 26 -0.81 -3.42 -9.55
N LEU A 27 0.11 -3.51 -8.58
CA LEU A 27 -0.22 -3.88 -7.20
C LEU A 27 -1.27 -2.96 -6.58
N LEU A 28 -1.12 -1.64 -6.77
CA LEU A 28 -2.05 -0.65 -6.24
C LEU A 28 -3.45 -0.81 -6.86
N ALA A 29 -3.52 -1.03 -8.18
CA ALA A 29 -4.79 -1.25 -8.88
C ALA A 29 -5.47 -2.56 -8.45
N GLU A 30 -4.72 -3.67 -8.33
CA GLU A 30 -5.25 -4.97 -7.89
C GLU A 30 -5.86 -4.94 -6.49
N HIS A 31 -5.34 -4.07 -5.62
CA HIS A 31 -5.79 -3.93 -4.24
C HIS A 31 -6.73 -2.73 -4.01
N GLY A 32 -7.17 -2.05 -5.07
CA GLY A 32 -8.09 -0.91 -4.96
C GLY A 32 -7.51 0.23 -4.10
N VAL A 33 -6.22 0.49 -4.24
CA VAL A 33 -5.51 1.54 -3.52
C VAL A 33 -5.62 2.86 -4.28
N ASP A 34 -6.26 3.85 -3.64
CA ASP A 34 -6.19 5.24 -4.08
C ASP A 34 -4.89 5.87 -3.58
N VAL A 35 -4.22 6.67 -4.41
CA VAL A 35 -3.03 7.43 -3.99
C VAL A 35 -3.31 8.91 -4.07
N VAL A 36 -3.05 9.62 -2.98
CA VAL A 36 -3.06 11.09 -2.93
C VAL A 36 -1.67 11.63 -2.61
N GLU A 37 -1.32 12.73 -3.25
CA GLU A 37 -0.09 13.47 -2.96
C GLU A 37 -0.42 14.69 -2.08
N VAL A 38 0.38 14.92 -1.05
CA VAL A 38 0.21 16.02 -0.10
C VAL A 38 1.53 16.69 0.23
N GLU A 39 1.49 17.98 0.55
CA GLU A 39 2.60 18.65 1.24
C GLU A 39 2.71 18.08 2.66
N ALA A 40 3.91 17.69 3.08
CA ALA A 40 4.13 17.06 4.38
C ALA A 40 5.47 17.45 5.00
N GLU A 41 5.59 17.24 6.31
CA GLU A 41 6.82 17.51 7.04
C GLU A 41 7.98 16.61 6.57
N PRO A 42 9.25 17.05 6.68
CA PRO A 42 10.40 16.31 6.17
C PRO A 42 10.56 14.88 6.71
N GLY A 43 10.03 14.57 7.90
CA GLY A 43 10.07 13.23 8.48
C GLY A 43 8.97 12.27 8.00
N PHE A 44 7.96 12.77 7.29
CA PHE A 44 6.87 11.95 6.77
C PHE A 44 7.21 11.42 5.39
N THR A 45 7.19 10.09 5.25
CA THR A 45 7.61 9.37 4.03
C THR A 45 6.42 8.69 3.33
N GLY A 46 5.30 8.54 4.03
CA GLY A 46 4.04 8.05 3.49
C GLY A 46 3.14 7.49 4.58
N GLY A 47 1.89 7.22 4.23
CA GLY A 47 0.91 6.63 5.13
C GLY A 47 -0.14 5.83 4.39
N THR A 48 -0.80 4.95 5.09
CA THR A 48 -1.95 4.21 4.58
C THR A 48 -3.09 4.24 5.57
N TYR A 49 -4.32 4.31 5.06
CA TYR A 49 -5.55 4.20 5.84
C TYR A 49 -6.47 3.19 5.18
N ALA A 50 -6.94 2.21 5.95
CA ALA A 50 -7.98 1.29 5.53
C ALA A 50 -9.34 1.93 5.80
N ARG A 51 -10.11 2.19 4.75
CA ARG A 51 -11.44 2.79 4.86
C ARG A 51 -12.47 1.75 5.33
N PRO A 52 -13.62 2.19 5.88
CA PRO A 52 -14.68 1.28 6.34
C PRO A 52 -15.24 0.36 5.24
N ASP A 53 -15.16 0.78 3.98
CA ASP A 53 -15.58 -0.01 2.81
C ASP A 53 -14.54 -1.06 2.36
N GLY A 54 -13.39 -1.13 3.04
CA GLY A 54 -12.30 -2.05 2.73
C GLY A 54 -11.32 -1.54 1.67
N SER A 55 -11.57 -0.39 1.05
CA SER A 55 -10.60 0.24 0.15
C SER A 55 -9.44 0.89 0.92
N LEU A 56 -8.31 1.06 0.25
CA LEU A 56 -7.10 1.61 0.86
C LEU A 56 -6.81 2.99 0.29
N LEU A 57 -6.49 3.94 1.18
CA LEU A 57 -5.96 5.23 0.79
C LEU A 57 -4.49 5.30 1.18
N PHE A 58 -3.65 5.52 0.19
CA PHE A 58 -2.23 5.78 0.34
C PHE A 58 -1.97 7.27 0.22
N VAL A 59 -1.18 7.80 1.15
CA VAL A 59 -0.75 9.20 1.16
C VAL A 59 0.74 9.22 0.88
N ARG A 60 1.16 9.95 -0.16
CA ARG A 60 2.58 10.21 -0.47
C ARG A 60 2.93 11.69 -0.30
N PRO A 61 4.07 12.02 0.32
CA PRO A 61 4.59 13.38 0.32
C PRO A 61 4.97 13.85 -1.10
N ALA A 62 4.67 15.12 -1.41
CA ALA A 62 5.08 15.76 -2.65
C ALA A 62 6.60 15.88 -2.78
N GLY A 63 7.10 15.88 -4.02
CA GLY A 63 8.51 16.15 -4.33
C GLY A 63 9.51 15.08 -3.88
N ARG A 64 9.06 13.90 -3.41
CA ARG A 64 9.94 12.80 -3.03
C ARG A 64 10.39 11.94 -4.21
N PRO A 65 11.58 11.31 -4.13
CA PRO A 65 12.06 10.39 -5.16
C PRO A 65 11.10 9.22 -5.39
N VAL A 66 10.94 8.82 -6.65
CA VAL A 66 10.10 7.65 -7.03
C VAL A 66 10.57 6.38 -6.33
N ALA A 67 11.89 6.18 -6.17
CA ALA A 67 12.42 5.00 -5.48
C ALA A 67 12.03 4.94 -4.00
N GLU A 68 11.97 6.09 -3.31
CA GLU A 68 11.50 6.18 -1.93
C GLU A 68 10.01 5.78 -1.86
N TRP A 69 9.21 6.26 -2.82
CA TRP A 69 7.81 5.87 -2.94
C TRP A 69 7.64 4.36 -3.19
N GLU A 70 8.44 3.76 -4.06
CA GLU A 70 8.38 2.33 -4.37
C GLU A 70 8.61 1.44 -3.12
N ILE A 71 9.57 1.82 -2.27
CA ILE A 71 9.90 1.12 -1.03
C ILE A 71 8.78 1.32 0.00
N THR A 72 8.39 2.57 0.25
CA THR A 72 7.39 2.91 1.27
C THR A 72 6.04 2.28 0.94
N ALA A 73 5.57 2.37 -0.31
CA ALA A 73 4.29 1.81 -0.72
C ALA A 73 4.25 0.28 -0.53
N ARG A 74 5.34 -0.45 -0.83
CA ARG A 74 5.39 -1.90 -0.60
C ARG A 74 5.40 -2.27 0.87
N ALA A 75 6.11 -1.51 1.70
CA ALA A 75 6.10 -1.72 3.14
C ALA A 75 4.70 -1.49 3.74
N LEU A 76 4.02 -0.42 3.33
CA LEU A 76 2.66 -0.11 3.75
C LEU A 76 1.66 -1.19 3.28
N LEU A 77 1.75 -1.59 2.01
CA LEU A 77 0.87 -2.61 1.44
C LEU A 77 1.10 -3.98 2.11
N GLY A 78 2.36 -4.37 2.30
CA GLY A 78 2.72 -5.59 3.02
C GLY A 78 2.21 -5.58 4.46
N ARG A 79 2.28 -4.45 5.16
CA ARG A 79 1.74 -4.29 6.51
C ARG A 79 0.22 -4.48 6.54
N VAL A 80 -0.51 -3.79 5.67
CA VAL A 80 -1.98 -3.87 5.58
C VAL A 80 -2.45 -5.27 5.21
N LEU A 81 -1.79 -5.90 4.24
CA LEU A 81 -2.13 -7.25 3.77
C LEU A 81 -1.58 -8.36 4.69
N ARG A 82 -0.86 -8.00 5.76
CA ARG A 82 -0.19 -8.93 6.69
C ARG A 82 0.75 -9.91 5.97
N VAL A 83 1.46 -9.42 4.97
CA VAL A 83 2.51 -10.15 4.26
C VAL A 83 3.81 -10.03 5.07
N PRO A 84 4.48 -11.14 5.41
CA PRO A 84 5.72 -11.11 6.17
C PRO A 84 6.85 -10.58 5.28
N LEU A 85 7.14 -9.30 5.39
CA LEU A 85 8.29 -8.66 4.76
C LEU A 85 9.44 -8.47 5.76
N PRO A 86 10.69 -8.38 5.27
CA PRO A 86 11.79 -7.86 6.08
C PRO A 86 11.44 -6.49 6.68
N PRO A 87 11.98 -6.15 7.86
CA PRO A 87 11.79 -4.82 8.42
C PRO A 87 12.37 -3.75 7.48
N LEU A 88 11.79 -2.55 7.54
CA LEU A 88 12.37 -1.40 6.87
C LEU A 88 13.76 -1.08 7.45
N PRO A 89 14.71 -0.61 6.63
CA PRO A 89 16.00 -0.16 7.14
C PRO A 89 15.83 1.12 7.96
N ALA A 90 16.68 1.33 8.97
CA ALA A 90 16.73 2.60 9.67
C ALA A 90 17.02 3.76 8.68
N PRO A 91 16.41 4.94 8.86
CA PRO A 91 15.55 5.36 9.97
C PRO A 91 14.05 5.11 9.74
N PHE A 92 13.65 4.33 8.73
CA PHE A 92 12.25 4.16 8.36
C PHE A 92 11.53 3.19 9.31
N GLU A 93 10.40 3.63 9.84
CA GLU A 93 9.55 2.83 10.73
C GLU A 93 8.07 2.97 10.32
N VAL A 94 7.29 1.91 10.50
CA VAL A 94 5.83 1.96 10.30
C VAL A 94 5.16 1.95 11.67
N THR A 95 4.46 3.03 11.99
CA THR A 95 3.65 3.15 13.21
C THR A 95 2.18 2.91 12.89
N GLU A 96 1.51 2.10 13.70
CA GLU A 96 0.06 1.94 13.63
C GLU A 96 -0.61 2.88 14.62
N LEU A 97 -1.50 3.72 14.11
CA LEU A 97 -2.32 4.61 14.94
C LEU A 97 -3.67 3.94 15.18
N PRO A 98 -4.12 3.81 16.43
CA PRO A 98 -5.46 3.32 16.71
C PRO A 98 -6.49 4.32 16.16
N VAL A 99 -7.58 3.80 15.60
CA VAL A 99 -8.73 4.64 15.25
C VAL A 99 -9.32 5.18 16.54
N SER A 100 -9.20 6.49 16.78
CA SER A 100 -9.95 7.15 17.86
C SER A 100 -11.43 7.12 17.47
N VAL A 101 -12.20 6.27 18.15
CA VAL A 101 -13.67 6.23 18.12
C VAL A 101 -14.26 7.31 19.02
#